data_AF-A0A645AV11-F1
#
_entry.id   AF-A0A645AV11-F1
#
_cell.length_a   1.000
_cell.length_b   1.000
_cell.length_c   1.000
_cell.angle_alpha   90.00
_cell.angle_beta   90.00
_cell.angle_gamma   90.00
#
_symmetry.space_group_name_H-M   'P 1'
#
loop_
_entity.id
_entity.type
_entity.pdbx_description
1 polymer ?
#
loop_
_entity_poly.entity_id
_entity_poly.type
_entity_poly.pdbx_seq_one_letter_code
_entity_poly.pdbx_strand_id
1 'polypeptide(L)'
;MRPSVRNFKSLTDKRGFMLVDGMVAVLIVAIGLVALALTFTKATGVSIMSSDKTKATYLAKESLEYFKKYDGGTTPVTQTMVDNDVKQTDFPAVTSGFSRTISASQPDNLNTKLRKLNVVVTWTDSNSGQQDSVTLNSYYYTK
;
A
#
# COMPACT_ATOMS: atom_id res chain seq x y z
N MET A 1 -87.68 18.10 25.27
CA MET A 1 -86.46 17.78 26.06
C MET A 1 -85.54 16.98 25.13
N ARG A 2 -84.39 17.55 24.72
CA ARG A 2 -83.48 16.97 23.70
C ARG A 2 -82.43 16.06 24.37
N PRO A 3 -82.04 14.91 23.79
CA PRO A 3 -80.90 14.15 24.30
C PRO A 3 -79.58 14.77 23.79
N SER A 4 -78.62 14.88 24.71
CA SER A 4 -77.26 15.37 24.47
C SER A 4 -76.40 14.27 23.85
N VAL A 5 -75.86 14.52 22.66
CA VAL A 5 -74.96 13.60 21.96
C VAL A 5 -73.53 13.91 22.38
N ARG A 6 -72.91 13.01 23.14
CA ARG A 6 -71.49 13.08 23.51
C ARG A 6 -70.63 12.61 22.32
N ASN A 7 -69.93 13.54 21.69
CA ASN A 7 -68.94 13.24 20.64
C ASN A 7 -67.71 12.56 21.26
N PHE A 8 -67.55 11.26 21.03
CA PHE A 8 -66.29 10.56 21.29
C PHE A 8 -65.27 10.97 20.22
N LYS A 9 -64.27 11.76 20.63
CA LYS A 9 -63.12 12.11 19.80
C LYS A 9 -62.29 10.84 19.61
N SER A 10 -62.20 10.30 18.39
CA SER A 10 -61.37 9.13 18.11
C SER A 10 -59.89 9.49 18.28
N LEU A 11 -59.24 8.95 19.31
CA LEU A 11 -57.79 8.89 19.39
C LEU A 11 -57.33 7.82 18.39
N THR A 12 -57.17 8.20 17.13
CA THR A 12 -56.66 7.31 16.08
C THR A 12 -55.28 6.79 16.47
N ASP A 13 -55.15 5.47 16.56
CA ASP A 13 -53.94 4.73 16.96
C ASP A 13 -52.78 4.99 16.00
N LYS A 14 -51.87 5.91 16.37
CA LYS A 14 -50.60 6.16 15.65
C LYS A 14 -49.50 5.12 15.94
N ARG A 15 -49.79 4.09 16.73
CA ARG A 15 -48.82 3.08 17.21
C ARG A 15 -48.19 2.27 16.07
N GLY A 16 -48.94 1.98 15.00
CA GLY A 16 -48.40 1.27 13.84
C GLY A 16 -47.41 2.10 13.01
N PHE A 17 -47.60 3.42 12.94
CA PHE A 17 -46.72 4.31 12.18
C PHE A 17 -45.36 4.51 12.86
N MET A 18 -45.32 4.57 14.20
CA MET A 18 -44.06 4.63 14.96
C MET A 18 -43.20 3.37 14.79
N LEU A 19 -43.82 2.20 14.67
CA LEU A 19 -43.08 0.94 14.47
C LEU A 19 -42.41 0.90 13.09
N VAL A 20 -43.12 1.31 12.05
CA VAL A 20 -42.56 1.40 10.69
C VAL A 20 -41.42 2.42 10.64
N ASP A 21 -41.60 3.59 11.25
CA ASP A 21 -40.56 4.64 11.33
C ASP A 21 -39.30 4.15 12.06
N GLY A 22 -39.48 3.45 13.17
CA GLY A 22 -38.37 2.81 13.89
C GLY A 22 -37.63 1.75 13.04
N MET A 23 -38.35 0.94 12.28
CA MET A 23 -37.73 -0.05 11.39
C MET A 23 -36.93 0.60 10.25
N VAL A 24 -37.44 1.70 9.68
CA VAL A 24 -36.72 2.46 8.65
C VAL A 24 -35.46 3.10 9.25
N ALA A 25 -35.55 3.68 10.45
CA ALA A 25 -34.39 4.24 11.14
C ALA A 25 -33.31 3.17 11.40
N VAL A 26 -33.70 1.98 11.88
CA VAL A 26 -32.76 0.86 12.09
C VAL A 26 -32.15 0.38 10.77
N LEU A 27 -32.92 0.33 9.68
CA LEU A 27 -32.41 -0.04 8.37
C LEU A 27 -31.33 0.95 7.87
N ILE A 28 -31.58 2.25 8.03
CA ILE A 28 -30.62 3.30 7.66
C ILE A 28 -29.33 3.15 8.49
N VAL A 29 -29.45 2.93 9.80
CA VAL A 29 -28.30 2.71 10.68
C VAL A 29 -27.53 1.46 10.27
N ALA A 30 -28.21 0.37 9.93
CA ALA A 30 -27.57 -0.87 9.48
C ALA A 30 -26.75 -0.66 8.21
N ILE A 31 -27.30 0.05 7.21
CA ILE A 31 -26.59 0.41 5.98
C ILE A 31 -25.36 1.28 6.30
N GLY A 32 -25.52 2.26 7.20
CA GLY A 32 -24.41 3.11 7.65
C GLY A 32 -23.27 2.34 8.32
N LEU A 33 -23.59 1.37 9.18
CA LEU A 33 -22.61 0.51 9.82
C LEU A 33 -21.86 -0.38 8.83
N VAL A 34 -22.55 -0.93 7.83
CA VAL A 34 -21.90 -1.72 6.77
C VAL A 34 -20.94 -0.85 5.96
N ALA A 35 -21.35 0.37 5.59
CA ALA A 35 -20.49 1.31 4.88
C ALA A 35 -19.23 1.68 5.69
N LEU A 36 -19.38 1.89 7.00
CA LEU A 36 -18.26 2.15 7.90
C LEU A 36 -17.31 0.95 7.99
N ALA A 37 -17.84 -0.26 8.14
CA ALA A 37 -17.03 -1.48 8.21
C ALA A 37 -16.18 -1.66 6.93
N LEU A 38 -16.80 -1.49 5.76
CA LEU A 38 -16.09 -1.57 4.48
C LEU A 38 -15.01 -0.49 4.35
N THR A 39 -15.30 0.73 4.79
CA THR A 39 -14.33 1.84 4.75
C THR A 39 -13.15 1.57 5.67
N PHE A 40 -13.40 1.06 6.89
CA PHE A 40 -12.35 0.73 7.84
C PHE A 40 -11.43 -0.37 7.30
N THR A 41 -11.98 -1.45 6.74
CA THR A 41 -11.19 -2.52 6.11
C THR A 41 -10.30 -1.98 4.99
N LYS A 42 -10.83 -1.09 4.13
CA LYS A 42 -10.05 -0.46 3.06
C LYS A 42 -8.95 0.45 3.60
N ALA A 43 -9.25 1.26 4.61
CA ALA A 43 -8.28 2.18 5.21
C ALA A 43 -7.09 1.43 5.85
N THR A 44 -7.36 0.32 6.55
CA THR A 44 -6.30 -0.53 7.13
C THR A 44 -5.43 -1.16 6.04
N GLY A 45 -6.02 -1.69 4.97
CA GLY A 45 -5.27 -2.28 3.85
C GLY A 45 -4.33 -1.27 3.17
N VAL A 46 -4.80 -0.05 2.93
CA VAL A 46 -3.99 1.04 2.34
C VAL A 46 -2.82 1.43 3.24
N SER A 47 -3.03 1.43 4.57
CA SER A 47 -1.97 1.76 5.53
C SER A 47 -0.82 0.74 5.51
N ILE A 48 -1.15 -0.56 5.49
CA ILE A 48 -0.15 -1.64 5.41
C ILE A 48 0.60 -1.58 4.08
N MET A 49 -0.12 -1.44 2.95
CA MET A 49 0.50 -1.31 1.63
C MET A 49 1.46 -0.11 1.56
N SER A 50 1.07 1.02 2.16
CA SER A 50 1.92 2.21 2.25
C SER A 50 3.19 1.93 3.06
N SER A 51 3.06 1.25 4.21
CA SER A 51 4.20 0.87 5.06
C SER A 51 5.19 -0.03 4.32
N ASP A 52 4.70 -1.06 3.63
CA ASP A 52 5.54 -2.01 2.89
C ASP A 52 6.22 -1.34 1.71
N LYS A 53 5.51 -0.47 0.98
CA LYS A 53 6.10 0.36 -0.07
C LYS A 53 7.18 1.30 0.46
N THR A 54 6.97 1.91 1.63
CA THR A 54 7.98 2.74 2.30
C THR A 54 9.23 1.92 2.61
N LYS A 55 9.09 0.74 3.23
CA LYS A 55 10.22 -0.16 3.53
C LYS A 55 10.96 -0.59 2.27
N ALA A 56 10.23 -0.99 1.22
CA ALA A 56 10.82 -1.37 -0.07
C ALA A 56 11.60 -0.21 -0.70
N THR A 57 11.07 1.01 -0.60
CA THR A 57 11.75 2.22 -1.10
C THR A 57 13.02 2.53 -0.32
N TYR A 58 12.99 2.42 1.01
CA TYR A 58 14.18 2.59 1.85
C TYR A 58 15.26 1.57 1.49
N LEU A 59 14.90 0.29 1.38
CA LEU A 59 15.83 -0.75 0.99
C LEU A 59 16.44 -0.50 -0.39
N ALA A 60 15.62 -0.09 -1.36
CA ALA A 60 16.09 0.24 -2.71
C ALA A 60 17.07 1.43 -2.68
N LYS A 61 16.73 2.48 -1.91
CA LYS A 61 17.58 3.66 -1.76
C LYS A 61 18.93 3.33 -1.11
N GLU A 62 18.92 2.58 -0.01
CA GLU A 62 20.13 2.17 0.70
C GLU A 62 21.07 1.36 -0.22
N SER A 63 20.48 0.52 -1.06
CA SER A 63 21.21 -0.25 -2.07
C SER A 63 21.86 0.65 -3.13
N LEU A 64 21.14 1.67 -3.61
CA LEU A 64 21.71 2.67 -4.52
C LEU A 64 22.83 3.48 -3.86
N GLU A 65 22.65 3.88 -2.60
CA GLU A 65 23.66 4.61 -1.84
C GLU A 65 24.94 3.78 -1.65
N TYR A 66 24.81 2.49 -1.38
CA TYR A 66 25.95 1.58 -1.34
C TYR A 66 26.76 1.62 -2.64
N PHE A 67 26.09 1.59 -3.80
CA PHE A 67 26.77 1.61 -5.08
C PHE A 67 27.31 2.99 -5.48
N LYS A 68 26.84 4.07 -4.86
CA LYS A 68 27.38 5.41 -5.08
C LYS A 68 28.87 5.51 -4.74
N LYS A 69 29.39 4.65 -3.86
CA LYS A 69 30.84 4.61 -3.56
C LYS A 69 31.73 4.24 -4.75
N TYR A 70 31.16 3.62 -5.79
CA TYR A 70 31.87 3.28 -7.01
C TYR A 70 31.85 4.40 -8.06
N ASP A 71 31.14 5.49 -7.77
CA ASP A 71 31.09 6.66 -8.65
C ASP A 71 32.46 7.33 -8.76
N GLY A 72 32.95 7.49 -9.99
CA GLY A 72 34.30 7.94 -10.29
C GLY A 72 35.39 6.89 -10.07
N GLY A 73 35.02 5.63 -9.82
CA GLY A 73 35.95 4.49 -9.72
C GLY A 73 36.43 3.98 -11.08
N THR A 74 37.46 3.13 -11.07
CA THR A 74 38.03 2.52 -12.28
C THR A 74 37.38 1.18 -12.66
N THR A 75 36.78 0.49 -11.68
CA THR A 75 36.14 -0.82 -11.92
C THR A 75 34.64 -0.66 -12.08
N PRO A 76 34.07 -0.96 -13.26
CA PRO A 76 32.63 -0.91 -13.44
C PRO A 76 31.93 -2.09 -12.76
N VAL A 77 30.83 -1.82 -12.06
CA VAL A 77 29.88 -2.87 -11.67
C VAL A 77 29.17 -3.38 -12.93
N THR A 78 29.24 -4.69 -13.17
CA THR A 78 28.65 -5.37 -14.34
C THR A 78 27.76 -6.53 -13.95
N GLN A 79 27.62 -6.80 -12.66
CA GLN A 79 26.94 -7.99 -12.16
C GLN A 79 25.48 -7.68 -11.82
N THR A 80 24.63 -8.68 -12.05
CA THR A 80 23.31 -8.74 -11.42
C THR A 80 23.48 -9.46 -10.09
N MET A 81 23.07 -8.83 -9.00
CA MET A 81 23.13 -9.38 -7.65
C MET A 81 21.70 -9.59 -7.16
N VAL A 82 21.38 -10.81 -6.74
CA VAL A 82 20.14 -11.12 -6.01
C VAL A 82 20.51 -11.34 -4.55
N ASP A 83 19.63 -11.09 -3.59
CA ASP A 83 19.97 -11.20 -2.16
C ASP A 83 20.61 -12.54 -1.75
N ASN A 84 20.28 -13.65 -2.44
CA ASN A 84 20.90 -14.95 -2.19
C ASN A 84 22.40 -15.01 -2.56
N ASP A 85 22.84 -14.15 -3.47
CA ASP A 85 24.23 -14.05 -3.93
C ASP A 85 25.05 -13.07 -3.08
N VAL A 86 24.39 -12.34 -2.18
CA VAL A 86 24.98 -11.24 -1.43
C VAL A 86 25.38 -11.70 -0.03
N LYS A 87 26.67 -11.62 0.29
CA LYS A 87 27.12 -11.80 1.67
C LYS A 87 26.61 -10.63 2.52
N GLN A 88 26.01 -10.93 3.67
CA GLN A 88 25.39 -9.95 4.58
C GLN A 88 26.35 -8.85 5.06
N THR A 89 27.67 -9.05 4.90
CA THR A 89 28.71 -8.05 5.20
C THR A 89 28.82 -6.94 4.16
N ASP A 90 28.33 -7.18 2.96
CA ASP A 90 28.53 -6.28 1.82
C ASP A 90 27.32 -5.36 1.62
N PHE A 91 26.14 -5.71 2.15
CA PHE A 91 24.91 -4.95 1.93
C PHE A 91 24.00 -4.94 3.16
N PRO A 92 23.06 -3.99 3.22
CA PRO A 92 22.02 -4.00 4.25
C PRO A 92 21.22 -5.28 4.18
N ALA A 93 20.98 -5.87 5.35
CA ALA A 93 20.15 -7.05 5.49
C ALA A 93 18.73 -6.76 5.00
N VAL A 94 18.18 -7.66 4.20
CA VAL A 94 16.81 -7.53 3.71
C VAL A 94 15.84 -7.95 4.80
N THR A 95 14.79 -7.16 4.98
CA THR A 95 13.74 -7.46 5.95
C THR A 95 12.98 -8.71 5.50
N SER A 96 12.60 -9.58 6.44
CA SER A 96 11.80 -10.77 6.16
C SER A 96 10.55 -10.41 5.34
N GLY A 97 10.29 -11.17 4.27
CA GLY A 97 9.17 -10.95 3.33
C GLY A 97 9.49 -10.05 2.12
N PHE A 98 10.69 -9.47 2.06
CA PHE A 98 11.17 -8.70 0.91
C PHE A 98 12.29 -9.46 0.18
N SER A 99 12.45 -9.20 -1.11
CA SER A 99 13.57 -9.65 -1.91
C SER A 99 14.03 -8.54 -2.84
N ARG A 100 15.34 -8.35 -2.96
CA ARG A 100 15.98 -7.33 -3.77
C ARG A 100 16.82 -7.96 -4.87
N THR A 101 16.73 -7.35 -6.05
CA THR A 101 17.60 -7.60 -7.21
C THR A 101 18.23 -6.29 -7.64
N ILE A 102 19.54 -6.32 -7.87
CA ILE A 102 20.32 -5.17 -8.29
C ILE A 102 21.00 -5.53 -9.60
N SER A 103 20.84 -4.71 -10.63
CA SER A 103 21.48 -4.92 -11.93
C SER A 103 22.17 -3.63 -12.38
N ALA A 104 23.42 -3.77 -12.83
CA ALA A 104 24.16 -2.68 -13.44
C ALA A 104 24.30 -2.96 -14.94
N SER A 105 23.87 -2.02 -15.76
CA SER A 105 23.97 -2.11 -17.22
C SER A 105 24.56 -0.83 -17.80
N GLN A 106 25.23 -0.93 -18.93
CA GLN A 106 25.57 0.26 -19.71
C GLN A 106 24.32 0.64 -20.51
N PRO A 107 23.82 1.88 -20.39
CA PRO A 107 22.66 2.31 -21.16
C PRO A 107 23.02 2.49 -22.63
N ASP A 108 22.13 2.05 -23.52
CA ASP A 108 22.32 2.13 -24.96
C ASP A 108 22.49 3.59 -25.40
N ASN A 109 23.45 3.84 -26.31
CA ASN A 109 23.72 5.16 -26.91
C ASN A 109 24.25 6.25 -25.94
N LEU A 110 24.76 5.88 -24.77
CA LEU A 110 25.38 6.79 -23.82
C LEU A 110 26.88 6.49 -23.66
N ASN A 111 27.64 7.46 -23.13
CA ASN A 111 29.09 7.36 -22.91
C ASN A 111 29.44 6.02 -22.24
N THR A 112 30.47 5.32 -22.72
CA THR A 112 30.92 4.01 -22.17
C THR A 112 31.28 4.06 -20.69
N LYS A 113 31.51 5.27 -20.19
CA LYS A 113 31.80 5.61 -18.80
C LYS A 113 30.57 5.82 -17.92
N LEU A 114 29.36 5.90 -18.49
CA LEU A 114 28.13 6.01 -17.74
C LEU A 114 27.52 4.62 -17.55
N ARG A 115 27.10 4.31 -16.33
CA ARG A 115 26.42 3.04 -16.00
C ARG A 115 25.09 3.34 -15.35
N LYS A 116 24.06 2.61 -15.77
CA LYS A 116 22.72 2.62 -15.18
C LYS A 116 22.65 1.49 -14.16
N LEU A 117 22.35 1.87 -12.93
CA LEU A 117 22.05 0.95 -11.85
C LEU A 117 20.53 0.87 -11.70
N ASN A 118 20.00 -0.34 -11.72
CA ASN A 118 18.60 -0.65 -11.54
C ASN A 118 18.45 -1.53 -10.31
N VAL A 119 17.70 -1.03 -9.32
CA VAL A 119 17.40 -1.75 -8.09
C VAL A 119 15.91 -2.02 -8.05
N VAL A 120 15.54 -3.30 -8.04
CA VAL A 120 14.17 -3.78 -7.89
C VAL A 120 14.04 -4.43 -6.53
N VAL A 121 13.09 -3.96 -5.73
CA VAL A 121 12.68 -4.60 -4.49
C VAL A 121 11.27 -5.13 -4.68
N THR A 122 11.09 -6.41 -4.39
CA THR A 122 9.83 -7.14 -4.49
C THR A 122 9.38 -7.59 -3.11
N TRP A 123 8.07 -7.63 -2.88
CA TRP A 123 7.47 -8.20 -1.66
C TRP A 123 6.11 -8.79 -1.99
N THR A 124 5.60 -9.63 -1.10
CA THR A 124 4.23 -10.12 -1.17
C THR A 124 3.37 -9.27 -0.26
N ASP A 125 2.37 -8.58 -0.81
CA ASP A 125 1.40 -7.82 0.00
C ASP A 125 0.59 -8.80 0.86
N SER A 126 0.64 -8.59 2.18
CA SER A 126 -0.03 -9.44 3.16
C SER A 126 -1.57 -9.38 3.06
N ASN A 127 -2.15 -8.33 2.46
CA ASN A 127 -3.60 -8.18 2.31
C ASN A 127 -4.15 -8.82 1.04
N SER A 128 -3.43 -8.71 -0.07
CA SER A 128 -3.88 -9.20 -1.38
C SER A 128 -3.25 -10.52 -1.81
N GLY A 129 -2.14 -10.92 -1.18
CA GLY A 129 -1.32 -12.05 -1.60
C GLY A 129 -0.62 -11.82 -2.95
N GLN A 130 -0.70 -10.61 -3.50
CA GLN A 130 -0.07 -10.25 -4.77
C GLN A 130 1.38 -9.84 -4.55
N GLN A 131 2.22 -10.11 -5.54
CA GLN A 131 3.60 -9.64 -5.54
C GLN A 131 3.64 -8.20 -6.06
N ASP A 132 4.14 -7.29 -5.25
CA ASP A 132 4.38 -5.90 -5.62
C ASP A 132 5.88 -5.61 -5.71
N SER A 133 6.23 -4.53 -6.40
CA SER A 133 7.62 -4.11 -6.52
C SER A 133 7.82 -2.60 -6.58
N VAL A 134 8.99 -2.15 -6.10
CA VAL A 134 9.51 -0.79 -6.29
C VAL A 134 10.80 -0.91 -7.10
N THR A 135 10.88 -0.12 -8.17
CA THR A 135 12.09 0.01 -8.98
C THR A 135 12.66 1.41 -8.83
N LEU A 136 13.92 1.51 -8.42
CA LEU A 136 14.69 2.75 -8.46
C LEU A 136 15.84 2.62 -9.45
N ASN A 137 16.06 3.69 -10.22
CA ASN A 137 17.16 3.79 -11.16
C ASN A 137 18.11 4.90 -10.71
N SER A 138 19.41 4.65 -10.82
CA SER A 138 20.46 5.66 -10.64
C SER A 138 21.52 5.52 -11.73
N TYR A 139 22.32 6.56 -11.91
CA TYR A 139 23.45 6.55 -12.83
C TYR A 139 24.72 6.89 -12.07
N TYR A 140 25.82 6.23 -12.40
CA TYR A 140 27.14 6.56 -11.90
C TYR A 140 28.16 6.55 -13.03
N TYR A 141 29.27 7.25 -12.81
CA TYR A 141 30.34 7.40 -13.78
C TYR A 141 31.54 6.51 -13.41
N THR A 142 32.25 5.99 -14.41
CA THR A 142 33.48 5.21 -14.25
C THR A 142 34.61 5.91 -15.00
N LYS A 143 35.80 6.05 -14.40
CA LYS A 143 36.91 6.80 -15.01
C LYS A 143 37.57 6.08 -16.18
#